data_AF-A0A8S3U0X7-F1
#
_entry.id   AF-A0A8S3U0X7-F1
#
_cell.length_a   1.000
_cell.length_b   1.000
_cell.length_c   1.000
_cell.angle_alpha   90.00
_cell.angle_beta   90.00
_cell.angle_gamma   90.00
#
_symmetry.space_group_name_H-M   'P 1'
#
loop_
_entity.id
_entity.type
_entity.pdbx_description
1 polymer ?
#
loop_
_entity_poly.entity_id
_entity_poly.type
_entity_poly.pdbx_seq_one_letter_code
_entity_poly.pdbx_strand_id
1 'polypeptide(L)'
;MCFLTGSTNSLRDCRRYIPIHELSKSLSPLLANILPAVHALTGCDTTSAIFGFGKKTVFKLIRKFPSKFTNLQNFDTIDFSTSLSASRELISSLYDPKDKFASSHVDLNKLRVKLATCKDTSLLRLPPSEPAFKEHVLRSIKRKFGCPHISITQILCLLMNTDGKRVHMARIQSTF
;
A
#
# COMPACT_ATOMS: atom_id res chain seq x y z
N MET A 1 -20.23 -5.80 -11.63
CA MET A 1 -20.10 -5.07 -10.34
C MET A 1 -19.42 -3.73 -10.58
N CYS A 2 -19.95 -2.66 -9.99
CA CYS A 2 -19.45 -1.30 -10.09
C CYS A 2 -19.43 -0.64 -8.70
N PHE A 3 -18.62 0.40 -8.52
CA PHE A 3 -18.71 1.26 -7.33
C PHE A 3 -19.18 2.65 -7.72
N LEU A 4 -19.96 3.24 -6.81
CA LEU A 4 -20.30 4.65 -6.85
C LEU A 4 -19.52 5.38 -5.76
N THR A 5 -18.84 6.45 -6.15
CA THR A 5 -18.12 7.34 -5.22
C THR A 5 -18.56 8.77 -5.43
N GLY A 6 -18.37 9.65 -4.44
CA GLY A 6 -18.78 11.05 -4.51
C GLY A 6 -20.04 11.36 -3.70
N SER A 7 -20.32 12.65 -3.50
CA SER A 7 -21.49 13.13 -2.76
C SER A 7 -22.61 13.55 -3.72
N THR A 8 -23.84 13.38 -3.28
CA THR A 8 -24.99 14.06 -3.89
C THR A 8 -25.41 15.21 -3.01
N ASN A 9 -25.41 16.41 -3.56
CA ASN A 9 -26.03 17.58 -2.95
C ASN A 9 -27.28 17.95 -3.77
N SER A 10 -28.22 18.69 -3.18
CA SER A 10 -29.46 19.12 -3.86
C SER A 10 -29.23 19.87 -5.18
N LEU A 11 -28.05 20.46 -5.36
CA LEU A 11 -27.69 21.24 -6.55
C LEU A 11 -26.88 20.46 -7.59
N ARG A 12 -26.17 19.39 -7.20
CA ARG A 12 -25.26 18.65 -8.09
C ARG A 12 -25.12 17.20 -7.66
N ASP A 13 -25.24 16.32 -8.66
CA ASP A 13 -24.79 14.94 -8.54
C ASP A 13 -23.31 14.85 -8.93
N CYS A 14 -22.44 14.56 -7.95
CA CYS A 14 -21.01 14.35 -8.17
C CYS A 14 -20.64 12.87 -8.09
N ARG A 15 -21.61 11.95 -8.22
CA ARG A 15 -21.35 10.51 -8.24
C ARG A 15 -20.48 10.16 -9.44
N ARG A 16 -19.50 9.30 -9.19
CA ARG A 16 -18.63 8.71 -10.20
C ARG A 16 -18.86 7.23 -10.23
N TYR A 17 -19.14 6.75 -11.43
CA TYR A 17 -19.21 5.34 -11.75
C TYR A 17 -17.80 4.79 -11.95
N ILE A 18 -17.49 3.70 -11.25
CA ILE A 18 -16.17 3.05 -11.33
C ILE A 18 -16.38 1.60 -11.79
N PRO A 19 -16.05 1.29 -13.06
CA PRO A 19 -16.17 -0.07 -13.59
C PRO A 19 -15.04 -0.96 -13.05
N ILE A 20 -15.34 -1.71 -12.00
CA ILE A 20 -14.38 -2.64 -11.37
C ILE A 20 -13.84 -3.65 -12.39
N HIS A 21 -14.72 -4.15 -13.26
CA HIS A 21 -14.38 -5.16 -14.26
C HIS A 21 -13.33 -4.64 -15.26
N GLU A 22 -13.37 -3.35 -15.62
CA GLU A 22 -12.34 -2.73 -16.47
C GLU A 22 -11.03 -2.55 -15.70
N LEU A 23 -11.10 -2.11 -14.45
CA LEU A 23 -9.91 -1.98 -13.60
C LEU A 23 -9.22 -3.32 -13.38
N SER A 24 -10.00 -4.39 -13.15
CA SER A 24 -9.48 -5.74 -13.00
C SER A 24 -8.81 -6.24 -14.28
N LYS A 25 -9.34 -5.89 -15.46
CA LYS A 25 -8.70 -6.20 -16.75
C LYS A 25 -7.40 -5.42 -16.98
N SER A 26 -7.32 -4.20 -16.45
CA SER A 26 -6.13 -3.34 -16.59
C SER A 26 -4.96 -3.74 -15.68
N LEU A 27 -5.23 -4.51 -14.62
CA LEU A 27 -4.23 -4.98 -13.67
C LEU A 27 -3.65 -6.32 -14.11
N SER A 28 -2.33 -6.50 -13.98
CA SER A 28 -1.73 -7.81 -14.13
C SER A 28 -2.12 -8.72 -12.95
N PRO A 29 -2.24 -10.05 -13.15
CA PRO A 29 -2.57 -10.99 -12.08
C PRO A 29 -1.62 -10.87 -10.87
N LEU A 30 -0.33 -10.69 -11.14
CA LEU A 30 0.70 -10.47 -10.13
C LEU A 30 0.41 -9.23 -9.28
N LEU A 31 0.11 -8.08 -9.91
CA LEU A 31 -0.19 -6.86 -9.18
C LEU A 31 -1.49 -6.99 -8.37
N ALA A 32 -2.52 -7.63 -8.94
CA ALA A 32 -3.77 -7.88 -8.24
C ALA A 32 -3.55 -8.64 -6.92
N ASN A 33 -2.62 -9.61 -6.92
CA ASN A 33 -2.28 -10.40 -5.73
C ASN A 33 -1.40 -9.66 -4.71
N ILE A 34 -0.53 -8.76 -5.17
CA ILE A 34 0.37 -7.97 -4.29
C ILE A 34 -0.37 -6.81 -3.60
N LEU A 35 -1.36 -6.23 -4.27
CA LEU A 35 -2.05 -5.01 -3.82
C LEU A 35 -2.65 -5.08 -2.40
N PRO A 36 -3.29 -6.18 -1.96
CA PRO A 36 -3.82 -6.30 -0.60
C PRO A 36 -2.72 -6.18 0.47
N ALA A 37 -1.57 -6.83 0.27
CA ALA A 37 -0.44 -6.75 1.20
C ALA A 37 0.13 -5.32 1.25
N VAL A 38 0.30 -4.70 0.09
CA VAL A 38 0.76 -3.31 -0.02
C VAL A 38 -0.22 -2.34 0.65
N HIS A 39 -1.54 -2.58 0.52
CA HIS A 39 -2.57 -1.78 1.19
C HIS A 39 -2.41 -1.83 2.70
N ALA A 40 -2.30 -3.04 3.25
CA ALA A 40 -2.13 -3.24 4.69
C ALA A 40 -0.84 -2.60 5.21
N LEU A 41 0.27 -2.77 4.49
CA LEU A 41 1.59 -2.25 4.88
C LEU A 41 1.72 -0.73 4.77
N THR A 42 1.08 -0.11 3.78
CA THR A 42 1.23 1.34 3.54
C THR A 42 0.13 2.19 4.19
N GLY A 43 -0.81 1.54 4.87
CA GLY A 43 -1.86 2.15 5.67
C GLY A 43 -3.26 1.83 5.14
N CYS A 44 -4.00 1.03 5.89
CA CYS A 44 -5.44 0.81 5.72
C CYS A 44 -6.21 1.49 6.86
N ASP A 45 -7.51 1.23 7.02
CA ASP A 45 -8.29 1.80 8.13
C ASP A 45 -7.78 1.38 9.52
N THR A 46 -6.97 0.32 9.59
CA THR A 46 -6.47 -0.27 10.85
C THR A 46 -4.95 -0.19 11.03
N THR A 47 -4.21 0.21 9.99
CA THR A 47 -2.75 0.39 10.03
C THR A 47 -2.39 1.83 9.69
N SER A 48 -1.37 2.37 10.34
CA SER A 48 -0.95 3.76 10.10
C SER A 48 -0.42 3.92 8.67
N ALA A 49 -0.67 5.09 8.09
CA ALA A 49 -0.06 5.48 6.83
C ALA A 49 1.43 5.80 7.03
N ILE A 50 2.25 5.52 6.01
CA ILE A 50 3.66 5.88 6.01
C ILE A 50 3.80 7.37 5.70
N PHE A 51 4.44 8.13 6.58
CA PHE A 51 4.60 9.57 6.40
C PHE A 51 5.35 9.91 5.11
N GLY A 52 4.85 10.89 4.36
CA GLY A 52 5.46 11.34 3.10
C GLY A 52 5.22 10.44 1.88
N PHE A 53 4.61 9.27 2.04
CA PHE A 53 4.30 8.36 0.93
C PHE A 53 2.80 8.15 0.75
N GLY A 54 2.27 8.70 -0.34
CA GLY A 54 0.88 8.45 -0.74
C GLY A 54 0.71 7.11 -1.45
N LYS A 55 -0.52 6.58 -1.43
CA LYS A 55 -0.95 5.39 -2.17
C LYS A 55 -0.55 5.41 -3.64
N LYS A 56 -0.62 6.58 -4.28
CA LYS A 56 -0.19 6.80 -5.68
C LYS A 56 1.31 6.53 -5.87
N THR A 57 2.15 6.99 -4.95
CA THR A 57 3.61 6.81 -5.02
C THR A 57 3.97 5.34 -4.88
N VAL A 58 3.36 4.66 -3.90
CA VAL A 58 3.54 3.23 -3.67
C VAL A 58 3.07 2.42 -4.88
N PHE A 59 1.89 2.75 -5.44
CA PHE A 59 1.36 2.06 -6.61
C PHE A 59 2.29 2.20 -7.84
N LYS A 60 2.84 3.39 -8.08
CA LYS A 60 3.82 3.61 -9.15
C LYS A 60 5.08 2.76 -8.96
N LEU A 61 5.56 2.60 -7.72
CA LEU A 61 6.73 1.78 -7.41
C LEU A 61 6.49 0.30 -7.75
N ILE A 62 5.39 -0.28 -7.24
CA ILE A 62 5.09 -1.70 -7.47
C ILE A 62 4.75 -1.99 -8.94
N ARG A 63 4.11 -1.05 -9.64
CA ARG A 63 3.81 -1.18 -11.07
C ARG A 63 5.08 -1.14 -11.92
N LYS A 64 6.09 -0.37 -11.50
CA LYS A 64 7.37 -0.27 -12.21
C LYS A 64 8.22 -1.54 -12.01
N PHE A 65 8.18 -2.15 -10.83
CA PHE A 65 9.00 -3.31 -10.48
C PHE A 65 8.18 -4.43 -9.79
N PRO A 66 7.19 -5.03 -10.47
CA PRO A 66 6.29 -5.98 -9.83
C PRO A 66 6.99 -7.28 -9.39
N SER A 67 8.02 -7.71 -10.13
CA SER A 67 8.81 -8.91 -9.83
C SER A 67 9.60 -8.80 -8.53
N LYS A 68 9.98 -7.58 -8.11
CA LYS A 68 10.69 -7.31 -6.84
C LYS A 68 9.81 -7.63 -5.62
N PHE A 69 8.49 -7.58 -5.78
CA PHE A 69 7.54 -7.69 -4.67
C PHE A 69 6.69 -8.96 -4.73
N THR A 70 7.12 -9.99 -5.47
CA THR A 70 6.39 -11.27 -5.63
C THR A 70 6.12 -11.97 -4.30
N ASN A 71 7.02 -11.83 -3.33
CA ASN A 71 6.88 -12.40 -1.99
C ASN A 71 5.68 -11.79 -1.21
N LEU A 72 5.15 -10.65 -1.62
CA LEU A 72 3.97 -10.03 -1.01
C LEU A 72 2.64 -10.66 -1.46
N GLN A 73 2.62 -11.53 -2.48
CA GLN A 73 1.39 -12.19 -2.95
C GLN A 73 0.76 -13.08 -1.87
N ASN A 74 1.62 -13.75 -1.09
CA ASN A 74 1.24 -14.74 -0.09
C ASN A 74 1.51 -14.22 1.34
N PHE A 75 1.43 -12.90 1.50
CA PHE A 75 1.87 -12.18 2.71
C PHE A 75 1.24 -12.67 4.03
N ASP A 76 0.06 -13.29 3.95
CA ASP A 76 -0.68 -13.85 5.08
C ASP A 76 -0.46 -15.34 5.32
N THR A 77 0.03 -16.08 4.33
CA THR A 77 0.19 -17.54 4.41
C THR A 77 1.64 -17.98 4.61
N ILE A 78 2.60 -17.10 4.35
CA ILE A 78 4.03 -17.37 4.56
C ILE A 78 4.42 -17.10 6.03
N ASP A 79 5.57 -17.62 6.41
CA ASP A 79 6.12 -17.40 7.74
C ASP A 79 6.38 -15.90 8.01
N PHE A 80 6.39 -15.54 9.29
CA PHE A 80 6.58 -14.15 9.69
C PHE A 80 7.93 -13.58 9.23
N SER A 81 8.99 -14.40 9.18
CA SER A 81 10.32 -13.93 8.82
C SER A 81 10.41 -13.55 7.33
N THR A 82 9.81 -14.35 6.45
CA THR A 82 9.69 -14.06 5.01
C THR A 82 8.78 -12.85 4.78
N SER A 83 7.64 -12.77 5.48
CA SER A 83 6.74 -11.61 5.42
C SER A 83 7.44 -10.32 5.82
N LEU A 84 8.23 -10.37 6.89
CA LEU A 84 9.01 -9.25 7.39
C LEU A 84 10.09 -8.82 6.38
N SER A 85 10.78 -9.79 5.77
CA SER A 85 11.77 -9.54 4.72
C SER A 85 11.15 -8.85 3.49
N ALA A 86 10.05 -9.39 2.98
CA ALA A 86 9.33 -8.83 1.83
C ALA A 86 8.77 -7.43 2.12
N SER A 87 8.25 -7.21 3.34
CA SER A 87 7.81 -5.89 3.79
C SER A 87 8.97 -4.91 3.85
N ARG A 88 10.15 -5.37 4.29
CA ARG A 88 11.33 -4.51 4.42
C ARG A 88 11.82 -4.08 3.05
N GLU A 89 11.80 -4.97 2.07
CA GLU A 89 12.15 -4.65 0.69
C GLU A 89 11.23 -3.57 0.10
N LEU A 90 9.93 -3.64 0.39
CA LEU A 90 8.98 -2.58 0.02
C LEU A 90 9.31 -1.25 0.69
N ILE A 91 9.51 -1.24 2.01
CA ILE A 91 9.81 -0.02 2.77
C ILE A 91 11.14 0.60 2.33
N SER A 92 12.21 -0.19 2.24
CA SER A 92 13.52 0.28 1.79
C SER A 92 13.46 0.89 0.39
N SER A 93 12.71 0.27 -0.53
CA SER A 93 12.50 0.79 -1.89
C SER A 93 11.72 2.12 -1.92
N LEU A 94 10.92 2.44 -0.90
CA LEU A 94 10.24 3.74 -0.79
C LEU A 94 11.20 4.85 -0.35
N TYR A 95 12.05 4.60 0.66
CA TYR A 95 12.97 5.60 1.19
C TYR A 95 14.26 5.76 0.38
N ASP A 96 14.67 4.72 -0.33
CA ASP A 96 15.85 4.67 -1.18
C ASP A 96 15.53 4.04 -2.56
N PRO A 97 14.73 4.72 -3.40
CA PRO A 97 14.27 4.16 -4.69
C PRO A 97 15.38 4.01 -5.75
N LYS A 98 16.58 4.50 -5.45
CA LYS A 98 17.77 4.38 -6.32
C LYS A 98 18.75 3.32 -5.79
N ASP A 99 18.36 2.59 -4.73
CA ASP A 99 19.16 1.56 -4.07
C ASP A 99 20.60 2.04 -3.72
N LYS A 100 20.77 3.34 -3.39
CA LYS A 100 22.09 3.92 -3.07
C LYS A 100 22.71 3.31 -1.82
N PHE A 101 21.86 2.84 -0.91
CA PHE A 101 22.22 2.27 0.38
C PHE A 101 21.76 0.81 0.46
N ALA A 102 21.80 0.06 -0.65
CA ALA A 102 21.35 -1.33 -0.72
C ALA A 102 21.88 -2.22 0.42
N SER A 103 23.14 -2.05 0.82
CA SER A 103 23.75 -2.77 1.95
C SER A 103 23.07 -2.52 3.30
N SER A 104 22.37 -1.39 3.44
CA SER A 104 21.64 -0.99 4.63
C SER A 104 20.17 -1.41 4.61
N HIS A 105 19.67 -2.01 3.52
CA HIS A 105 18.27 -2.43 3.41
C HIS A 105 17.93 -3.64 4.29
N VAL A 106 18.94 -4.34 4.80
CA VAL A 106 18.78 -5.49 5.72
C VAL A 106 18.21 -5.06 7.08
N ASP A 107 18.49 -3.84 7.52
CA ASP A 107 18.07 -3.30 8.81
C ASP A 107 17.66 -1.83 8.67
N LEU A 108 16.40 -1.53 8.98
CA LEU A 108 15.88 -0.17 8.83
C LEU A 108 16.60 0.83 9.74
N ASN A 109 17.17 0.41 10.86
CA ASN A 109 17.97 1.30 11.70
C ASN A 109 19.26 1.74 11.00
N LYS A 110 19.92 0.85 10.27
CA LYS A 110 21.09 1.21 9.45
C LYS A 110 20.69 2.17 8.34
N LEU A 111 19.58 1.91 7.66
CA LEU A 111 19.04 2.81 6.65
C LEU A 111 18.67 4.18 7.25
N ARG A 112 18.06 4.22 8.43
CA ARG A 112 17.74 5.46 9.16
C ARG A 112 19.00 6.30 9.42
N VAL A 113 20.07 5.69 9.92
CA VAL A 113 21.34 6.39 10.17
C VAL A 113 21.91 6.94 8.87
N LYS A 114 21.99 6.12 7.81
CA LYS A 114 22.49 6.57 6.50
C LYS A 114 21.67 7.73 5.94
N LEU A 115 20.34 7.67 6.05
CA LEU A 115 19.47 8.75 5.58
C LEU A 115 19.63 10.02 6.41
N ALA A 116 19.75 9.92 7.74
CA ALA A 116 19.95 11.06 8.62
C ALA A 116 21.32 11.73 8.42
N THR A 117 22.36 10.96 8.10
CA THR A 117 23.71 11.52 7.86
C THR A 117 23.89 12.05 6.44
N CYS A 118 23.33 11.38 5.43
CA CYS A 118 23.60 11.70 4.02
C CYS A 118 22.53 12.59 3.37
N LYS A 119 21.36 12.76 3.98
CA LYS A 119 20.32 13.66 3.48
C LYS A 119 19.91 14.59 4.61
N ASP A 120 19.85 15.88 4.33
CA ASP A 120 19.26 16.88 5.23
C ASP A 120 17.73 16.72 5.25
N THR A 121 17.27 15.65 5.91
CA THR A 121 15.88 15.20 5.89
C THR A 121 15.28 15.37 7.27
N SER A 122 14.09 15.99 7.34
CA SER A 122 13.31 16.11 8.57
C SER A 122 13.15 14.74 9.27
N LEU A 123 13.20 14.71 10.60
CA LEU A 123 13.05 13.48 11.39
C LEU A 123 11.78 12.68 11.05
N LEU A 124 10.69 13.36 10.68
CA LEU A 124 9.42 12.75 10.27
C LEU A 124 9.51 11.92 8.98
N ARG A 125 10.52 12.18 8.14
CA ARG A 125 10.72 11.54 6.84
C ARG A 125 11.80 10.45 6.89
N LEU A 126 12.25 10.09 8.08
CA LEU A 126 13.07 8.89 8.30
C LEU A 126 12.17 7.63 8.32
N PRO A 127 12.68 6.47 7.87
CA PRO A 127 11.95 5.20 7.96
C PRO A 127 11.61 4.87 9.40
N PRO A 128 10.57 4.06 9.70
CA PRO A 128 10.30 3.61 11.07
C PRO A 128 11.50 2.88 11.68
N SER A 129 11.63 2.89 13.01
CA SER A 129 12.63 2.05 13.68
C SER A 129 12.32 0.57 13.46
N GLU A 130 13.35 -0.27 13.52
CA GLU A 130 13.19 -1.72 13.29
C GLU A 130 12.13 -2.37 14.21
N PRO A 131 12.04 -2.05 15.52
CA PRO A 131 10.96 -2.57 16.37
C PRO A 131 9.56 -2.07 15.97
N ALA A 132 9.41 -0.77 15.68
CA ALA A 132 8.13 -0.21 15.27
C ALA A 132 7.65 -0.80 13.93
N PHE A 133 8.59 -1.04 13.02
CA PHE A 133 8.32 -1.71 11.76
C PHE A 133 7.83 -3.15 11.96
N LYS A 134 8.48 -3.94 12.81
CA LYS A 134 8.06 -5.33 13.12
C LYS A 134 6.63 -5.39 13.65
N GLU A 135 6.28 -4.51 14.59
CA GLU A 135 4.91 -4.42 15.12
C GLU A 135 3.88 -3.99 14.06
N HIS A 136 4.28 -3.09 13.16
CA HIS A 136 3.43 -2.68 12.04
C HIS A 136 3.16 -3.83 11.07
N VAL A 137 4.17 -4.64 10.76
CA VAL A 137 4.03 -5.86 9.94
C VAL A 137 3.14 -6.87 10.64
N LEU A 138 3.34 -7.11 11.94
CA LEU A 138 2.48 -8.01 12.74
C LEU A 138 1.02 -7.55 12.71
N ARG A 139 0.76 -6.25 12.86
CA ARG A 139 -0.59 -5.68 12.77
C ARG A 139 -1.19 -5.87 11.38
N SER A 140 -0.39 -5.73 10.34
CA SER A 140 -0.80 -5.91 8.94
C SER A 140 -1.19 -7.36 8.65
N ILE A 141 -0.46 -8.35 9.20
CA ILE A 141 -0.73 -9.79 9.00
C ILE A 141 -1.97 -10.23 9.80
N LYS A 142 -1.99 -9.97 11.12
CA LYS A 142 -2.99 -10.54 12.05
C LYS A 142 -4.45 -10.15 11.76
N ARG A 143 -4.70 -9.09 10.99
CA ARG A 143 -6.06 -8.51 10.81
C ARG A 143 -6.76 -8.86 9.51
N LYS A 144 -6.14 -9.65 8.62
CA LYS A 144 -6.81 -10.16 7.41
C LYS A 144 -7.91 -11.22 7.72
N PHE A 145 -7.95 -11.77 8.93
CA PHE A 145 -8.91 -12.82 9.38
C PHE A 145 -10.38 -12.38 9.57
N GLY A 146 -10.73 -11.09 9.39
CA GLY A 146 -12.07 -10.60 9.75
C GLY A 146 -13.00 -10.18 8.61
N CYS A 147 -12.51 -9.98 7.38
CA CYS A 147 -13.32 -9.34 6.33
C CYS A 147 -13.09 -9.96 4.94
N PRO A 148 -13.92 -10.93 4.50
CA PRO A 148 -13.83 -11.53 3.16
C PRO A 148 -14.12 -10.55 2.00
N HIS A 149 -14.63 -9.34 2.27
CA HIS A 149 -14.95 -8.30 1.27
C HIS A 149 -13.78 -7.34 0.92
N ILE A 150 -12.58 -7.61 1.44
CA ILE A 150 -11.43 -6.70 1.37
C ILE A 150 -10.77 -6.63 -0.01
N SER A 151 -10.83 -7.69 -0.83
CA SER A 151 -9.96 -7.81 -2.01
C SER A 151 -10.23 -6.75 -3.08
N ILE A 152 -11.47 -6.55 -3.49
CA ILE A 152 -11.79 -5.70 -4.66
C ILE A 152 -11.96 -4.22 -4.28
N THR A 153 -12.59 -3.95 -3.13
CA THR A 153 -12.91 -2.58 -2.67
C THR A 153 -11.65 -1.79 -2.29
N GLN A 154 -10.62 -2.47 -1.75
CA GLN A 154 -9.35 -1.82 -1.37
C GLN A 154 -8.37 -1.68 -2.54
N ILE A 155 -8.38 -2.62 -3.51
CA ILE A 155 -7.72 -2.44 -4.81
C ILE A 155 -8.23 -1.16 -5.47
N LEU A 156 -9.55 -0.93 -5.43
CA LEU A 156 -10.15 0.31 -5.91
C LEU A 156 -9.64 1.53 -5.15
N CYS A 157 -9.56 1.47 -3.81
CA CYS A 157 -9.13 2.60 -2.98
C CYS A 157 -7.65 2.99 -3.22
N LEU A 158 -6.79 2.02 -3.57
CA LEU A 158 -5.42 2.24 -4.02
C LEU A 158 -5.34 2.81 -5.45
N LEU A 159 -6.10 2.24 -6.39
CA LEU A 159 -6.14 2.69 -7.79
C LEU A 159 -6.74 4.09 -7.93
N MET A 160 -7.82 4.39 -7.21
CA MET A 160 -8.56 5.66 -7.29
C MET A 160 -7.78 6.85 -6.72
N ASN A 161 -6.84 6.62 -5.78
CA ASN A 161 -5.94 7.68 -5.30
C ASN A 161 -4.84 8.04 -6.31
N THR A 162 -4.68 7.27 -7.39
CA THR A 162 -3.72 7.60 -8.44
C THR A 162 -4.15 8.78 -9.30
N ASP A 163 -5.44 9.17 -9.29
CA ASP A 163 -5.96 10.35 -10.00
C ASP A 163 -6.00 11.63 -9.14
N GLY A 164 -5.35 11.63 -7.97
CA GLY A 164 -5.13 12.85 -7.18
C GLY A 164 -6.37 13.36 -6.43
N LYS A 165 -7.43 12.57 -6.31
CA LYS A 165 -8.66 12.95 -5.60
C LYS A 165 -8.86 12.05 -4.38
N ARG A 166 -8.85 12.67 -3.19
CA ARG A 166 -9.08 12.02 -1.90
C ARG A 166 -10.53 11.49 -1.88
N VAL A 167 -10.72 10.18 -1.72
CA VAL A 167 -12.07 9.57 -1.72
C VAL A 167 -12.52 9.36 -0.27
N HIS A 168 -13.61 10.01 0.14
CA HIS A 168 -14.36 9.63 1.33
C HIS A 168 -15.32 8.49 0.96
N MET A 169 -15.26 7.40 1.72
CA MET A 169 -16.22 6.28 1.83
C MET A 169 -16.97 5.93 0.52
N ALA A 170 -16.47 4.92 -0.20
CA ALA A 170 -17.22 4.31 -1.30
C ALA A 170 -18.38 3.46 -0.73
N ARG A 171 -19.62 3.69 -1.18
CA ARG A 171 -20.77 2.85 -0.85
C ARG A 171 -20.89 1.76 -1.91
N ILE A 172 -20.86 0.50 -1.50
CA ILE A 172 -21.10 -0.64 -2.40
C ILE A 172 -22.58 -0.66 -2.73
N GLN A 173 -22.95 -0.53 -4.01
CA GLN A 173 -24.28 -0.87 -4.49
C GLN A 173 -24.13 -2.02 -5.49
N SER A 174 -24.56 -3.22 -5.10
CA SER A 174 -24.73 -4.31 -6.06
C SER A 174 -26.10 -4.12 -6.72
N THR A 175 -26.11 -3.61 -7.95
CA THR A 175 -27.26 -3.82 -8.82
C THR A 175 -27.15 -5.24 -9.37
N PHE A 176 -28.10 -6.10 -8.97
CA PHE A 176 -28.35 -7.39 -9.62
C PHE A 176 -28.77 -7.18 -11.07
#